data_AF-A0A2W5Y795-F1
#
_entry.id   AF-A0A2W5Y795-F1
#
_cell.length_a   1.000
_cell.length_b   1.000
_cell.length_c   1.000
_cell.angle_alpha   90.00
_cell.angle_beta   90.00
_cell.angle_gamma   90.00
#
_symmetry.space_group_name_H-M   'P 1'
#
loop_
_entity.id
_entity.type
_entity.pdbx_description
1 polymer ?
#
loop_
_entity_poly.entity_id
_entity_poly.type
_entity_poly.pdbx_seq_one_letter_code
_entity_poly.pdbx_strand_id
1 'polypeptide(L)'
;MPGPKYFDPSRPPRREPEFGTAGQADLPAFLGIMRIVHEPPMAGSFARLLTDEPLPGDLVPLAHLFEEVSTLAVHRLISEDLLFDAFAIDLYWEQLKATIQGVRESSSNPKFCENFEICADLARTYRELRPAKAPDHPR
;
A
#
# COMPACT_ATOMS: atom_id res chain seq x y z
N MET A 1 -11.13 -21.34 -24.49
CA MET A 1 -11.37 -22.40 -23.50
C MET A 1 -10.24 -22.35 -22.47
N PRO A 2 -10.42 -21.80 -21.26
CA PRO A 2 -9.38 -21.94 -20.24
C PRO A 2 -9.43 -23.38 -19.71
N GLY A 3 -8.31 -24.09 -19.78
CA GLY A 3 -8.19 -25.48 -19.35
C GLY A 3 -8.32 -25.65 -17.83
N PRO A 4 -8.42 -26.91 -17.35
CA PRO A 4 -8.60 -27.20 -15.93
C PRO A 4 -7.41 -26.68 -15.10
N LYS A 5 -7.71 -25.97 -14.01
CA LYS A 5 -6.70 -25.53 -13.03
C LYS A 5 -6.19 -26.78 -12.29
N TYR A 6 -4.97 -27.21 -12.60
CA TYR A 6 -4.31 -28.29 -11.86
C TYR A 6 -3.85 -27.80 -10.49
N PHE A 7 -4.06 -28.63 -9.47
CA PHE A 7 -3.49 -28.46 -8.13
C PHE A 7 -1.97 -28.66 -8.22
N ASP A 8 -1.19 -27.65 -7.83
CA ASP A 8 0.26 -27.71 -7.74
C ASP A 8 0.68 -27.97 -6.29
N PRO A 9 1.16 -29.19 -5.96
CA PRO A 9 1.57 -29.55 -4.60
C PRO A 9 2.90 -28.93 -4.18
N SER A 10 3.66 -28.31 -5.09
CA SER A 10 4.90 -27.59 -4.78
C SER A 10 4.65 -26.14 -4.36
N ARG A 11 3.44 -25.63 -4.61
CA ARG A 11 3.04 -24.30 -4.15
C ARG A 11 2.83 -24.36 -2.64
N PRO A 12 3.51 -23.50 -1.84
CA PRO A 12 3.23 -23.44 -0.41
C PRO A 12 1.73 -23.23 -0.21
N PRO A 13 1.10 -23.92 0.76
CA PRO A 13 -0.32 -23.80 0.99
C PRO A 13 -0.65 -22.31 1.14
N ARG A 14 -1.67 -21.84 0.41
CA ARG A 14 -2.26 -20.53 0.66
C ARG A 14 -2.51 -20.48 2.16
N ARG A 15 -1.83 -19.60 2.91
CA ARG A 15 -2.30 -19.23 4.24
C ARG A 15 -3.69 -18.67 3.98
N GLU A 16 -4.71 -19.42 4.39
CA GLU A 16 -6.07 -18.91 4.40
C GLU A 16 -6.06 -17.57 5.15
N PRO A 17 -6.84 -16.56 4.72
CA PRO A 17 -6.89 -15.29 5.42
C PRO A 17 -7.27 -15.55 6.89
N GLU A 18 -6.33 -15.30 7.79
CA GLU A 18 -6.57 -15.42 9.22
C GLU A 18 -7.14 -14.07 9.68
N PHE A 19 -8.46 -14.03 9.89
CA PHE A 19 -9.09 -12.83 10.45
C PHE A 19 -8.60 -12.62 11.88
N GLY A 20 -8.22 -11.38 12.21
CA GLY A 20 -7.82 -11.00 13.58
C GLY A 20 -6.34 -11.18 13.89
N THR A 21 -5.47 -11.19 12.87
CA THR A 21 -4.00 -11.15 13.04
C THR A 21 -3.50 -9.83 13.62
N ALA A 22 -4.23 -8.72 13.40
CA ALA A 22 -3.97 -7.42 14.04
C ALA A 22 -4.55 -7.37 15.46
N GLY A 23 -3.80 -6.77 16.39
CA GLY A 23 -4.14 -6.69 17.81
C GLY A 23 -4.51 -5.28 18.27
N GLN A 24 -4.93 -5.15 19.53
CA GLN A 24 -5.24 -3.85 20.16
C GLN A 24 -4.05 -2.88 20.15
N ALA A 25 -2.82 -3.40 20.12
CA ALA A 25 -1.60 -2.59 20.05
C ALA A 25 -1.45 -1.82 18.72
N ASP A 26 -2.06 -2.31 17.63
CA ASP A 26 -2.01 -1.66 16.31
C ASP A 26 -2.98 -0.48 16.20
N LEU A 27 -4.02 -0.47 17.03
CA LEU A 27 -5.15 0.46 16.91
C LEU A 27 -4.73 1.94 17.03
N PRO A 28 -3.88 2.37 17.98
CA PRO A 28 -3.49 3.77 18.09
C PRO A 28 -2.77 4.29 16.85
N ALA A 29 -1.82 3.50 16.30
CA ALA A 29 -1.09 3.86 15.10
C ALA A 29 -2.03 3.94 13.90
N PHE A 30 -2.89 2.93 13.71
CA PHE A 30 -3.85 2.90 12.62
C PHE A 30 -4.82 4.09 12.65
N LEU A 31 -5.43 4.37 13.81
CA LEU A 31 -6.32 5.54 13.95
C LEU A 31 -5.59 6.86 13.73
N GLY A 32 -4.33 6.97 14.15
CA GLY A 32 -3.48 8.13 13.88
C GLY A 32 -3.27 8.35 12.39
N ILE A 33 -2.92 7.29 11.65
CA ILE A 33 -2.77 7.34 10.18
C ILE A 33 -4.10 7.74 9.53
N MET A 34 -5.21 7.10 9.90
CA MET A 34 -6.53 7.38 9.33
C MET A 34 -6.95 8.82 9.58
N ARG A 35 -6.62 9.39 10.75
CA ARG A 35 -6.87 10.79 11.06
C ARG A 35 -6.06 11.71 10.15
N ILE A 36 -4.75 11.49 10.02
CA ILE A 36 -3.88 12.32 9.16
C ILE A 36 -4.39 12.28 7.71
N VAL A 37 -4.70 11.09 7.20
CA VAL A 37 -5.12 10.87 5.81
C VAL A 37 -6.47 11.54 5.50
N HIS A 38 -7.42 11.52 6.44
CA HIS A 38 -8.80 11.98 6.21
C HIS A 38 -9.09 13.38 6.77
N GLU A 39 -8.15 14.03 7.43
CA GLU A 39 -8.28 15.43 7.85
C GLU A 39 -7.51 16.38 6.91
N PRO A 40 -7.97 17.64 6.75
CA PRO A 40 -7.19 18.65 6.07
C PRO A 40 -5.82 18.87 6.75
N PRO A 41 -4.75 19.13 5.97
CA PRO A 41 -4.76 19.39 4.53
C PRO A 41 -4.71 18.14 3.64
N MET A 42 -4.46 16.95 4.20
CA MET A 42 -4.15 15.75 3.41
C MET A 42 -5.37 15.13 2.71
N ALA A 43 -6.56 15.24 3.32
CA ALA A 43 -7.78 14.63 2.81
C ALA A 43 -8.04 14.89 1.32
N GLY A 44 -7.82 16.12 0.87
CA GLY A 44 -8.02 16.48 -0.54
C GLY A 44 -6.98 15.85 -1.47
N SER A 45 -5.71 15.86 -1.09
CA SER A 45 -4.61 15.25 -1.85
C SER A 45 -4.79 13.74 -1.94
N PHE A 46 -5.15 13.09 -0.83
CA PHE A 46 -5.40 11.65 -0.81
C PHE A 46 -6.62 11.27 -1.64
N ALA A 47 -7.73 12.01 -1.55
CA ALA A 47 -8.91 11.76 -2.38
C ALA A 47 -8.58 11.82 -3.88
N ARG A 48 -7.76 12.79 -4.30
CA ARG A 48 -7.31 12.90 -5.70
C ARG A 48 -6.39 11.76 -6.12
N LEU A 49 -5.52 11.28 -5.24
CA LEU A 49 -4.72 10.08 -5.49
C LEU A 49 -5.59 8.84 -5.70
N LEU A 50 -6.66 8.68 -4.92
CA LEU A 50 -7.60 7.56 -5.06
C LEU A 50 -8.34 7.56 -6.41
N THR A 51 -8.51 8.74 -7.01
CA THR A 51 -9.17 8.91 -8.31
C THR A 51 -8.19 9.05 -9.49
N ASP A 52 -6.88 8.86 -9.26
CA ASP A 52 -5.83 9.04 -10.28
C ASP A 52 -5.78 10.47 -10.89
N GLU A 53 -6.08 11.48 -10.07
CA GLU A 53 -6.08 12.89 -10.44
C GLU A 53 -5.24 13.79 -9.49
N PRO A 54 -4.03 13.37 -9.03
CA PRO A 54 -3.24 14.19 -8.12
C PRO A 54 -2.79 15.51 -8.78
N LEU A 55 -2.81 16.60 -8.01
CA LEU A 55 -2.20 17.86 -8.42
C LEU A 55 -0.68 17.81 -8.20
N PRO A 56 0.12 18.62 -8.94
CA PRO A 56 1.58 18.64 -8.75
C PRO A 56 2.02 18.89 -7.29
N GLY A 57 1.27 19.71 -6.57
CA GLY A 57 1.53 20.00 -5.15
C GLY A 57 1.21 18.85 -4.19
N ASP A 58 0.48 17.83 -4.64
CA ASP A 58 0.12 16.66 -3.83
C ASP A 58 1.23 15.61 -3.80
N LEU A 59 2.00 15.50 -4.89
CA LEU A 59 2.84 14.33 -5.17
C LEU A 59 3.94 14.12 -4.13
N VAL A 60 4.71 15.16 -3.80
CA VAL A 60 5.79 15.05 -2.82
C VAL A 60 5.27 14.87 -1.38
N PRO A 61 4.26 15.63 -0.92
CA PRO A 61 3.65 15.38 0.39
C PRO A 61 3.06 13.97 0.53
N LEU A 62 2.38 13.46 -0.50
CA LEU A 62 1.83 12.10 -0.48
C LEU A 62 2.95 11.06 -0.46
N ALA A 63 4.00 11.22 -1.26
CA ALA A 63 5.15 10.33 -1.23
C ALA A 63 5.79 10.27 0.16
N HIS A 64 5.97 11.43 0.80
CA HIS A 64 6.53 11.50 2.15
C HIS A 64 5.59 10.88 3.20
N LEU A 65 4.28 11.10 3.09
CA LEU A 65 3.30 10.46 3.96
C LEU A 65 3.41 8.92 3.88
N PHE A 66 3.49 8.37 2.67
CA PHE A 66 3.60 6.92 2.52
C PHE A 66 4.97 6.38 2.96
N GLU A 67 6.04 7.17 2.87
CA GLU A 67 7.33 6.83 3.48
C GLU A 67 7.21 6.69 5.01
N GLU A 68 6.56 7.64 5.67
CA GLU A 68 6.36 7.61 7.13
C GLU A 68 5.45 6.45 7.56
N VAL A 69 4.35 6.23 6.84
CA VAL A 69 3.45 5.09 7.08
C VAL A 69 4.17 3.76 6.88
N SER A 70 4.94 3.64 5.80
CA SER A 70 5.71 2.42 5.49
C SER A 70 6.82 2.15 6.50
N THR A 71 7.43 3.20 7.05
CA THR A 71 8.42 3.10 8.13
C THR A 71 7.83 2.38 9.35
N LEU A 72 6.57 2.66 9.71
CA LEU A 72 5.89 1.97 10.82
C LEU A 72 5.74 0.46 10.54
N ALA A 73 5.40 0.08 9.32
CA ALA A 73 5.26 -1.33 8.93
C ALA A 73 6.60 -2.05 8.90
N VAL A 74 7.63 -1.45 8.28
CA VAL A 74 8.99 -2.01 8.21
C VAL A 74 9.56 -2.29 9.61
N HIS A 75 9.22 -1.44 10.59
CA HIS A 75 9.63 -1.61 11.99
C HIS A 75 8.65 -2.43 12.85
N ARG A 76 7.61 -3.04 12.25
CA ARG A 76 6.59 -3.85 12.94
C ARG A 76 5.87 -3.10 14.06
N LEU A 77 5.67 -1.80 13.89
CA LEU A 77 4.89 -0.94 14.78
C LEU A 77 3.42 -0.88 14.39
N ILE A 78 3.09 -1.39 13.20
CA ILE A 78 1.72 -1.64 12.75
C ILE A 78 1.71 -2.94 11.93
N SER A 79 0.64 -3.71 12.08
CA SER A 79 0.39 -4.90 11.26
C SER A 79 0.36 -4.59 9.76
N GLU A 80 1.14 -5.34 9.00
CA GLU A 80 1.15 -5.32 7.52
C GLU A 80 -0.23 -5.68 6.95
N ASP A 81 -0.92 -6.67 7.52
CA ASP A 81 -2.27 -7.06 7.10
C ASP A 81 -3.24 -5.88 7.20
N LEU A 82 -3.22 -5.16 8.34
CA LEU A 82 -4.08 -4.01 8.56
C LEU A 82 -3.77 -2.88 7.58
N LEU A 83 -2.48 -2.65 7.30
CA LEU A 83 -2.05 -1.62 6.38
C LEU A 83 -2.42 -1.96 4.92
N PHE A 84 -2.15 -3.17 4.46
CA PHE A 84 -2.37 -3.59 3.07
C PHE A 84 -3.85 -3.85 2.75
N ASP A 85 -4.68 -4.16 3.74
CA ASP A 85 -6.13 -4.19 3.58
C ASP A 85 -6.74 -2.78 3.48
N ALA A 86 -6.17 -1.80 4.18
CA ALA A 86 -6.68 -0.43 4.18
C ALA A 86 -6.16 0.43 3.00
N PHE A 87 -4.93 0.18 2.54
CA PHE A 87 -4.24 1.02 1.57
C PHE A 87 -3.77 0.24 0.35
N ALA A 88 -3.93 0.83 -0.84
CA ALA A 88 -3.37 0.32 -2.07
C ALA A 88 -1.91 0.79 -2.31
N ILE A 89 -1.04 0.50 -1.35
CA ILE A 89 0.36 0.99 -1.31
C ILE A 89 1.12 0.74 -2.62
N ASP A 90 1.02 -0.44 -3.20
CA ASP A 90 1.59 -0.79 -4.50
C ASP A 90 1.06 0.10 -5.64
N LEU A 91 -0.25 0.37 -5.71
CA LEU A 91 -0.80 1.27 -6.73
C LEU A 91 -0.41 2.72 -6.50
N TYR A 92 -0.38 3.17 -5.25
CA TYR A 92 0.04 4.51 -4.89
C TYR A 92 1.52 4.73 -5.24
N TRP A 93 2.35 3.71 -5.06
CA TRP A 93 3.74 3.73 -5.51
C TRP A 93 3.84 3.92 -7.02
N GLU A 94 3.07 3.16 -7.81
CA GLU A 94 3.09 3.31 -9.27
C GLU A 94 2.72 4.73 -9.73
N GLN A 95 1.78 5.39 -9.05
CA GLN A 95 1.41 6.78 -9.33
C GLN A 95 2.49 7.79 -8.93
N LEU A 96 3.23 7.54 -7.84
CA LEU A 96 4.16 8.51 -7.24
C LEU A 96 5.63 8.30 -7.63
N LYS A 97 6.01 7.10 -8.13
CA LYS A 97 7.41 6.69 -8.34
C LYS A 97 8.20 7.64 -9.25
N ALA A 98 7.58 8.19 -10.29
CA ALA A 98 8.26 9.09 -11.23
C ALA A 98 8.68 10.39 -10.53
N THR A 99 7.79 10.96 -9.70
CA THR A 99 8.11 12.14 -8.89
C THR A 99 9.20 11.83 -7.88
N ILE A 100 9.10 10.68 -7.21
CA ILE A 100 10.11 10.22 -6.23
C ILE A 100 11.48 10.10 -6.89
N GLN A 101 11.57 9.50 -8.07
CA GLN A 101 12.82 9.40 -8.85
C GLN A 101 13.39 10.79 -9.17
N GLY A 102 12.55 11.73 -9.64
CA GLY A 102 12.98 13.10 -9.89
C GLY A 102 13.49 13.83 -8.64
N VAL A 103 12.88 13.58 -7.47
CA VAL A 103 13.37 14.12 -6.20
C VAL A 103 14.70 13.47 -5.80
N ARG A 104 14.86 12.14 -5.95
CA ARG A 104 16.13 11.44 -5.66
C ARG A 104 17.29 12.04 -6.45
N GLU A 105 17.09 12.27 -7.75
CA GLU A 105 18.08 12.86 -8.65
C GLU A 105 18.41 14.31 -8.27
N SER A 106 17.40 15.17 -8.15
CA SER A 106 17.59 16.61 -7.91
C SER A 106 18.14 16.95 -6.52
N SER A 107 17.81 16.14 -5.51
CA SER A 107 18.29 16.33 -4.13
C SER A 107 19.57 15.57 -3.80
N SER A 108 20.08 14.73 -4.73
CA SER A 108 21.16 13.79 -4.45
C SER A 108 20.89 12.88 -3.24
N ASN A 109 19.61 12.58 -2.98
CA ASN A 109 19.17 11.68 -1.92
C ASN A 109 18.59 10.39 -2.52
N PRO A 110 19.42 9.37 -2.80
CA PRO A 110 18.94 8.13 -3.41
C PRO A 110 17.97 7.34 -2.51
N LYS A 111 17.94 7.64 -1.19
CA LYS A 111 17.10 6.95 -0.20
C LYS A 111 15.74 7.60 0.00
N PHE A 112 15.42 8.68 -0.71
CA PHE A 112 14.11 9.33 -0.57
C PHE A 112 12.99 8.34 -0.90
N CYS A 113 12.06 8.14 0.04
CA CYS A 113 10.96 7.18 -0.05
C CYS A 113 11.37 5.70 -0.24
N GLU A 114 12.51 5.27 0.33
CA GLU A 114 12.99 3.87 0.27
C GLU A 114 12.08 2.90 1.01
N ASN A 115 11.52 3.26 2.17
CA ASN A 115 10.61 2.37 2.89
C ASN A 115 9.28 2.24 2.16
N PHE A 116 8.79 3.30 1.52
CA PHE A 116 7.60 3.22 0.66
C PHE A 116 7.79 2.23 -0.49
N GLU A 117 8.96 2.26 -1.15
CA GLU A 117 9.30 1.31 -2.22
C GLU A 117 9.29 -0.15 -1.73
N ILE A 118 9.95 -0.41 -0.59
CA ILE A 118 9.98 -1.75 0.04
C ILE A 118 8.55 -2.21 0.39
N CYS A 119 7.74 -1.31 0.96
CA CYS A 119 6.37 -1.60 1.38
C CYS A 119 5.46 -1.87 0.18
N ALA A 120 5.67 -1.20 -0.95
CA ALA A 120 4.95 -1.46 -2.19
C ALA A 120 5.24 -2.87 -2.75
N ASP A 121 6.48 -3.33 -2.66
CA ASP A 121 6.84 -4.70 -3.06
C ASP A 121 6.19 -5.76 -2.17
N LEU A 122 6.14 -5.50 -0.86
CA LEU A 122 5.42 -6.36 0.10
C LEU A 122 3.91 -6.36 -0.18
N ALA A 123 3.31 -5.20 -0.42
CA ALA A 123 1.89 -5.08 -0.76
C ALA A 123 1.51 -5.83 -2.05
N ARG A 124 2.40 -5.81 -3.06
CA ARG A 124 2.21 -6.59 -4.29
C ARG A 124 2.18 -8.08 -4.00
N THR A 125 3.16 -8.57 -3.22
CA THR A 125 3.22 -9.97 -2.79
C THR A 125 1.96 -10.36 -2.00
N TYR A 126 1.52 -9.50 -1.09
CA TYR A 126 0.32 -9.69 -0.27
C TYR A 126 -0.94 -9.90 -1.14
N ARG A 127 -1.11 -9.09 -2.20
CA ARG A 127 -2.25 -9.18 -3.12
C ARG A 127 -2.22 -10.40 -4.02
N GLU A 128 -1.04 -10.82 -4.46
CA GLU A 128 -0.88 -12.05 -5.24
C GLU A 128 -1.29 -13.29 -4.43
N LEU A 129 -1.05 -13.26 -3.11
CA LEU A 129 -1.49 -14.30 -2.18
C LEU A 129 -3.00 -14.23 -1.89
N ARG A 130 -3.60 -13.02 -1.94
CA ARG A 130 -5.01 -12.75 -1.68
C ARG A 130 -5.70 -12.12 -2.91
N PRO A 131 -5.81 -12.84 -4.04
CA PRO A 131 -6.32 -12.27 -5.27
C PRO A 131 -7.79 -11.86 -5.14
N ALA A 132 -8.19 -10.83 -5.88
CA ALA A 132 -9.57 -10.37 -5.93
C ALA A 132 -10.54 -11.51 -6.22
N LYS A 133 -11.74 -11.43 -5.63
CA LYS A 133 -12.84 -12.34 -5.98
C LYS A 133 -13.09 -12.19 -7.48
N ALA A 134 -13.18 -13.33 -8.18
CA ALA A 134 -13.64 -13.30 -9.56
C ALA A 134 -15.01 -12.60 -9.57
N PRO A 135 -15.26 -11.67 -10.50
CA PRO A 135 -16.58 -11.08 -10.61
C PRO A 135 -17.57 -12.22 -10.80
N ASP A 136 -18.56 -12.33 -9.91
CA ASP A 136 -19.73 -13.16 -10.18
C ASP A 136 -20.29 -12.74 -11.55
N HIS A 137 -20.68 -13.72 -12.36
CA HIS A 137 -21.06 -13.61 -13.77
C HIS A 137 -21.69 -12.27 -14.22
N PRO A 138 -21.44 -11.83 -15.47
CA PRO A 138 -21.88 -10.53 -15.97
C PRO A 138 -23.41 -10.41 -15.90
N ARG A 139 -23.86 -9.24 -15.44
CA ARG A 139 -25.25 -8.79 -15.58
C ARG A 139 -25.57 -8.51 -17.05
#